data_AF-A0A1M7DGZ1-F1
#
_entry.id   AF-A0A1M7DGZ1-F1
#
_cell.length_a   1.000
_cell.length_b   1.000
_cell.length_c   1.000
_cell.angle_alpha   90.00
_cell.angle_beta   90.00
_cell.angle_gamma   90.00
#
_symmetry.space_group_name_H-M   'P 1'
#
loop_
_entity.id
_entity.type
_entity.pdbx_description
1 polymer ?
#
loop_
_entity_poly.entity_id
_entity_poly.type
_entity_poly.pdbx_seq_one_letter_code
_entity_poly.pdbx_strand_id
1 'polypeptide(L)'
;MMVLPQRSLSFCATGVFCGLLMSVVMSAPARADDIDEIQRRDLALIQTQIEQIKVVVDRIDARQEKTNPEITRIYFDTRMLRSDLTSITSGIDAYLAPERLLPRHPMPLDGDYLEDRGQ
;
A
#
# COMPACT_ATOMS: atom_id res chain seq x y z
N MET A 1 -35.22 26.93 58.02
CA MET A 1 -35.58 26.24 56.76
C MET A 1 -34.55 26.67 55.72
N MET A 2 -33.49 25.88 55.55
CA MET A 2 -32.29 26.26 54.79
C MET A 2 -32.19 25.30 53.59
N VAL A 3 -32.46 25.81 52.39
CA VAL A 3 -32.49 25.02 51.14
C VAL A 3 -31.08 25.02 50.54
N LEU A 4 -30.48 23.84 50.40
CA LEU A 4 -29.31 23.63 49.56
C LEU A 4 -29.75 23.40 48.11
N PRO A 5 -29.23 24.14 47.11
CA PRO A 5 -29.39 23.76 45.71
C PRO A 5 -28.25 22.82 45.29
N GLN A 6 -28.44 21.51 45.50
CA GLN A 6 -27.51 20.45 45.11
C GLN A 6 -27.75 19.98 43.66
N ARG A 7 -27.79 20.90 42.69
CA ARG A 7 -28.26 20.55 41.32
C ARG A 7 -27.49 21.19 40.17
N SER A 8 -26.18 21.40 40.31
CA SER A 8 -25.32 21.85 39.20
C SER A 8 -24.10 20.97 38.92
N LEU A 9 -23.62 20.17 39.88
CA LEU A 9 -22.39 19.39 39.70
C LEU A 9 -22.55 18.15 38.78
N SER A 10 -23.75 17.57 38.72
CA SER A 10 -23.97 16.29 38.01
C SER A 10 -24.06 16.43 36.48
N PHE A 11 -24.46 17.61 36.00
CA PHE A 11 -24.66 17.87 34.56
C PHE A 11 -23.34 18.15 33.82
N CYS A 12 -22.35 18.70 34.52
CA CYS A 12 -21.04 19.00 33.93
C CYS A 12 -20.21 17.72 33.74
N ALA A 13 -20.22 16.83 34.73
CA ALA A 13 -19.45 15.59 34.70
C ALA A 13 -19.92 14.62 33.60
N THR A 14 -21.23 14.54 33.33
CA THR A 14 -21.80 13.71 32.25
C THR A 14 -21.46 14.25 30.86
N GLY A 15 -21.46 15.57 30.67
CA GLY A 15 -21.05 16.19 29.42
C GLY A 15 -19.58 15.93 29.08
N VAL A 16 -18.69 16.03 30.08
CA VAL A 16 -17.26 15.73 29.92
C VAL A 16 -17.03 14.25 29.60
N PHE A 17 -17.76 13.35 30.27
CA PHE A 17 -17.61 11.91 30.04
C PHE A 17 -18.12 11.49 28.65
N CYS A 18 -19.27 12.02 28.21
CA CYS A 18 -19.78 11.79 26.85
C CYS A 18 -18.84 12.39 25.79
N GLY A 19 -18.27 13.58 26.03
CA GLY A 19 -17.30 14.19 25.12
C GLY A 19 -16.01 13.37 24.98
N LEU A 20 -15.52 12.82 26.10
CA LEU A 20 -14.32 11.97 26.12
C LEU A 20 -14.56 10.60 25.48
N LEU A 21 -15.74 10.01 25.64
CA LEU A 21 -16.11 8.78 24.93
C LEU A 21 -16.23 9.02 23.41
N MET A 22 -16.75 10.18 22.99
CA MET A 22 -16.91 10.52 21.59
C MET A 22 -15.57 10.82 20.89
N SER A 23 -14.58 11.40 21.60
CA SER A 23 -13.23 11.63 21.06
C SER A 23 -12.43 10.33 20.88
N VAL A 24 -12.64 9.33 21.73
CA VAL A 24 -12.03 7.99 21.57
C VAL A 24 -12.63 7.25 20.37
N VAL A 25 -13.94 7.36 20.12
CA VAL A 25 -14.60 6.75 18.95
C VAL A 25 -14.19 7.40 17.63
N MET A 26 -13.88 8.70 17.63
CA MET A 26 -13.38 9.43 16.45
C MET A 26 -11.88 9.23 16.18
N SER A 27 -11.14 8.60 17.10
CA SER A 27 -9.74 8.20 16.88
C SER A 27 -9.71 6.92 16.04
N ALA A 28 -10.06 7.04 14.76
CA ALA A 28 -9.86 5.97 13.81
C ALA A 28 -8.35 5.70 13.71
N PRO A 29 -7.85 4.48 13.98
CA PRO A 29 -6.47 4.16 13.65
C PRO A 29 -6.32 4.35 12.13
N ALA A 30 -5.29 5.09 11.72
CA ALA A 30 -4.93 5.21 10.32
C ALA A 30 -4.61 3.81 9.77
N ARG A 31 -5.61 3.17 9.16
CA ARG A 31 -5.49 1.84 8.54
C ARG A 31 -4.81 2.01 7.19
N ALA A 32 -3.49 2.18 7.21
CA ALA A 32 -2.68 2.15 6.00
C ALA A 32 -2.29 0.71 5.58
N ASP A 33 -2.39 -0.27 6.50
CA ASP A 33 -1.65 -1.54 6.39
C ASP A 33 -2.43 -2.68 5.68
N ASP A 34 -3.74 -2.79 5.91
CA ASP A 34 -4.52 -3.97 5.48
C ASP A 34 -4.73 -4.03 3.94
N ILE A 35 -4.93 -2.86 3.31
CA ILE A 35 -5.04 -2.76 1.84
C ILE A 35 -3.69 -3.05 1.19
N ASP A 36 -2.60 -2.60 1.81
CA ASP A 36 -1.23 -2.83 1.33
C ASP A 36 -0.84 -4.32 1.41
N GLU A 37 -1.24 -5.04 2.46
CA GLU A 37 -0.96 -6.48 2.58
C GLU A 37 -1.65 -7.31 1.50
N ILE A 38 -2.93 -7.06 1.22
CA ILE A 38 -3.67 -7.80 0.17
C ILE A 38 -3.03 -7.54 -1.19
N GLN A 39 -2.75 -6.28 -1.52
CA GLN A 39 -2.09 -5.91 -2.77
C GLN A 39 -0.71 -6.58 -2.90
N ARG A 40 0.08 -6.62 -1.83
CA ARG A 40 1.40 -7.29 -1.82
C ARG A 40 1.28 -8.80 -2.07
N ARG A 41 0.27 -9.47 -1.50
CA ARG A 41 -0.01 -10.88 -1.76
C ARG A 41 -0.39 -11.11 -3.22
N ASP A 42 -1.29 -10.29 -3.77
CA ASP A 42 -1.72 -10.39 -5.17
C ASP A 42 -0.54 -10.21 -6.13
N LEU A 43 0.35 -9.24 -5.85
CA LEU A 43 1.57 -9.04 -6.63
C LEU A 43 2.51 -10.25 -6.57
N ALA A 44 2.67 -10.89 -5.41
CA ALA A 44 3.45 -12.12 -5.28
C ALA A 44 2.82 -13.30 -6.05
N LEU A 45 1.49 -13.40 -6.08
CA LEU A 45 0.78 -14.37 -6.92
C LEU A 45 1.01 -14.12 -8.40
N ILE A 46 0.96 -12.85 -8.84
CA ILE A 46 1.25 -12.46 -10.23
C ILE A 46 2.68 -12.85 -10.62
N GLN A 47 3.68 -12.65 -9.76
CA GLN A 47 5.05 -13.11 -10.03
C GLN A 47 5.11 -14.63 -10.27
N THR A 48 4.39 -15.40 -9.46
CA THR A 48 4.30 -16.87 -9.61
C THR A 48 3.67 -17.24 -10.95
N GLN A 49 2.61 -16.55 -11.37
CA GLN A 49 1.97 -16.75 -12.67
C GLN A 49 2.90 -16.36 -13.84
N ILE A 50 3.66 -15.28 -13.70
CA ILE A 50 4.66 -14.88 -14.70
C ILE A 50 5.72 -15.97 -14.87
N GLU A 51 6.16 -16.62 -13.80
CA GLU A 51 7.11 -17.73 -13.90
C GLU A 51 6.52 -18.92 -14.67
N GLN A 52 5.24 -19.23 -14.46
CA GLN A 52 4.54 -20.24 -15.26
C GLN A 52 4.44 -19.85 -16.74
N ILE A 53 4.20 -18.57 -17.04
CA ILE A 53 4.18 -18.05 -18.40
C ILE A 53 5.55 -18.23 -19.07
N LYS A 54 6.67 -17.96 -18.37
CA LYS A 54 8.02 -18.18 -18.93
C LYS A 54 8.23 -19.62 -19.39
N VAL A 55 7.77 -20.60 -18.62
CA VAL A 55 7.83 -22.03 -19.01
C VAL A 55 7.03 -22.29 -20.30
N VAL A 56 5.88 -21.64 -20.47
CA VAL A 56 5.09 -21.73 -21.72
C VAL A 56 5.82 -21.08 -22.88
N VAL A 57 6.44 -19.91 -22.67
CA VAL A 57 7.25 -19.23 -23.69
C VAL A 57 8.40 -20.11 -24.15
N ASP A 58 9.11 -20.77 -23.25
CA ASP A 58 10.20 -21.69 -23.59
C ASP A 58 9.72 -22.89 -24.44
N ARG A 59 8.51 -23.40 -24.14
CA ARG A 59 7.90 -24.46 -24.95
C ARG A 59 7.50 -23.98 -26.34
N ILE A 60 7.02 -22.74 -26.45
CA ILE A 60 6.67 -22.11 -27.73
C ILE A 60 7.95 -21.97 -28.59
N ASP A 61 9.03 -21.46 -27.99
CA ASP A 61 10.33 -21.27 -28.63
C ASP A 61 10.87 -22.60 -29.18
N ALA A 62 10.91 -23.64 -28.33
CA ALA A 62 11.37 -24.97 -28.72
C ALA A 62 10.49 -25.62 -29.82
N ARG A 63 9.20 -25.26 -29.90
CA ARG A 63 8.32 -25.72 -30.99
C ARG A 63 8.62 -24.95 -32.28
N GLN A 64 8.86 -23.65 -32.20
CA GLN A 64 9.20 -22.82 -33.35
C GLN A 64 10.52 -23.27 -34.01
N GLU A 65 11.52 -23.67 -33.22
CA GLU A 65 12.78 -24.23 -33.73
C GLU A 65 12.60 -25.52 -34.55
N LYS A 66 11.59 -26.32 -34.22
CA LYS A 66 11.28 -27.60 -34.90
C LYS A 66 10.33 -27.44 -36.08
N THR A 67 9.83 -26.24 -36.32
CA THR A 67 8.77 -25.99 -37.29
C THR A 67 9.36 -25.87 -38.70
N ASN A 68 8.71 -26.51 -39.69
CA ASN A 68 9.15 -26.44 -41.08
C ASN A 68 8.96 -25.01 -41.63
N PRO A 69 10.04 -24.34 -42.09
CA PRO A 69 9.98 -22.97 -42.61
C PRO A 69 9.15 -22.84 -43.90
N GLU A 70 8.96 -23.93 -44.65
CA GLU A 70 8.08 -23.93 -45.83
C GLU A 70 6.60 -23.75 -45.47
N ILE A 71 6.21 -24.18 -44.26
CA ILE A 71 4.82 -24.19 -43.79
C ILE A 71 4.52 -23.01 -42.86
N THR A 72 5.52 -22.56 -42.09
CA THR A 72 5.35 -21.48 -41.10
C THR A 72 6.20 -20.29 -41.47
N ARG A 73 5.53 -19.17 -41.75
CA ARG A 73 6.17 -17.90 -42.12
C ARG A 73 6.10 -16.83 -41.02
N ILE A 74 5.29 -17.08 -39.99
CA ILE A 74 5.08 -16.15 -38.88
C ILE A 74 5.57 -16.82 -37.60
N TYR A 75 6.46 -16.13 -36.91
CA TYR A 75 7.06 -16.57 -35.67
C TYR A 75 6.67 -15.57 -34.57
N PHE A 76 6.33 -16.09 -33.39
CA PHE A 76 6.14 -15.28 -32.20
C PHE A 76 7.50 -14.80 -31.70
N ASP A 77 7.62 -13.51 -31.36
CA ASP A 77 8.87 -12.94 -30.83
C ASP A 77 8.99 -13.25 -29.33
N THR A 78 9.52 -14.44 -29.05
CA THR A 78 9.76 -14.93 -27.69
C THR A 78 10.83 -14.11 -26.97
N ARG A 79 11.72 -13.39 -27.68
CA ARG A 79 12.77 -12.56 -27.07
C ARG A 79 12.18 -11.29 -26.50
N MET A 80 11.34 -10.60 -27.28
CA MET A 80 10.64 -9.41 -26.81
C MET A 80 9.75 -9.74 -25.61
N LEU A 81 8.95 -10.83 -25.68
CA LEU A 81 8.10 -11.22 -24.56
C LEU A 81 8.92 -11.54 -23.29
N ARG A 82 10.06 -12.24 -23.40
CA ARG A 82 10.92 -12.50 -22.23
C ARG A 82 11.46 -11.21 -21.60
N SER A 83 11.80 -10.22 -22.42
CA SER A 83 12.22 -8.90 -21.95
C SER A 83 11.10 -8.18 -21.19
N ASP A 84 9.88 -8.22 -21.71
CA ASP A 84 8.72 -7.59 -21.08
C ASP A 84 8.38 -8.25 -19.75
N LEU A 85 8.34 -9.59 -19.70
CA LEU A 85 8.10 -10.35 -18.46
C LEU A 85 9.16 -10.04 -17.39
N THR A 86 10.43 -9.92 -17.79
CA THR A 86 11.52 -9.54 -16.90
C THR A 86 11.33 -8.12 -16.36
N SER A 87 10.95 -7.18 -17.24
CA SER A 87 10.69 -5.78 -16.86
C SER A 87 9.54 -5.67 -15.87
N ILE A 88 8.45 -6.42 -16.09
CA ILE A 88 7.30 -6.46 -15.17
C ILE A 88 7.73 -7.04 -13.82
N THR A 89 8.45 -8.17 -13.80
CA THR A 89 8.85 -8.83 -12.54
C THR A 89 9.78 -7.91 -11.74
N SER A 90 10.75 -7.27 -12.41
CA SER A 90 11.65 -6.29 -11.79
C SER A 90 10.90 -5.07 -11.23
N GLY A 91 9.87 -4.58 -11.93
CA GLY A 91 9.03 -3.50 -11.44
C GLY A 91 8.23 -3.90 -10.18
N ILE A 92 7.71 -5.12 -10.15
CA ILE A 92 7.03 -5.65 -8.95
C ILE A 92 8.02 -5.79 -7.80
N ASP A 93 9.22 -6.33 -8.03
CA ASP A 93 10.25 -6.46 -6.99
C ASP A 93 10.64 -5.10 -6.38
N ALA A 94 10.84 -4.09 -7.23
CA ALA A 94 11.14 -2.73 -6.81
C ALA A 94 9.99 -2.11 -5.99
N TYR A 95 8.74 -2.42 -6.34
CA TYR A 95 7.57 -1.96 -5.58
C TYR A 95 7.43 -2.66 -4.23
N LEU A 96 7.67 -3.98 -4.18
CA LEU A 96 7.54 -4.77 -2.96
C LEU A 96 8.67 -4.49 -1.97
N ALA A 97 9.88 -4.22 -2.46
CA ALA A 97 11.07 -3.90 -1.67
C ALA A 97 11.65 -2.52 -2.04
N PRO A 98 10.93 -1.42 -1.74
CA PRO A 98 11.37 -0.08 -2.11
C PRO A 98 12.64 0.29 -1.33
N GLU A 99 13.56 0.98 -1.99
CA GLU A 99 14.76 1.51 -1.35
C GLU A 99 14.36 2.49 -0.23
N ARG A 100 14.75 2.18 1.01
CA ARG A 100 14.50 3.06 2.14
C ARG A 100 15.62 4.08 2.24
N LEU A 101 15.28 5.35 2.01
CA LEU A 101 16.18 6.45 2.33
C LEU A 101 16.39 6.50 3.85
N LEU A 102 17.62 6.86 4.25
CA LEU A 102 17.91 7.20 5.64
C LEU A 102 16.98 8.34 6.11
N PRO A 103 16.64 8.39 7.41
CA PRO A 103 15.90 9.51 7.97
C PRO A 103 16.57 10.83 7.57
N ARG A 104 15.81 11.74 6.95
CA ARG A 104 16.30 13.11 6.73
C ARG A 104 16.56 13.70 8.11
N HIS A 105 17.73 14.32 8.33
CA HIS A 105 17.98 15.07 9.56
C HIS A 105 16.86 16.09 9.74
N PRO A 106 15.97 15.94 10.74
CA PRO A 106 14.91 16.92 10.95
C PRO A 106 15.59 18.24 11.32
N MET A 107 15.28 19.30 10.58
CA MET A 107 15.66 20.65 10.99
C MET A 107 14.97 20.92 12.34
N PRO A 108 15.64 21.59 13.29
CA PRO A 108 14.99 21.98 14.54
C PRO A 108 13.68 22.71 14.21
N LEU A 109 12.58 22.19 14.77
CA LEU A 109 11.30 22.85 14.72
C LEU A 109 11.46 24.16 15.52
N ASP A 110 11.42 25.32 14.86
CA ASP A 110 11.46 26.62 15.53
C ASP A 110 10.11 26.89 16.21
N GLY A 111 10.11 27.42 17.43
CA GLY A 111 8.94 27.40 18.34
C GLY A 111 7.68 28.13 17.87
N ASP A 112 7.66 28.69 16.67
CA ASP A 112 6.63 29.57 16.11
C ASP A 112 5.38 28.84 15.56
N TYR A 113 5.25 27.52 15.75
CA TYR A 113 4.05 26.76 15.30
C TYR A 113 2.74 27.12 16.03
N LEU A 114 2.77 28.03 16.99
CA LEU A 114 1.63 28.41 17.84
C LEU A 114 1.10 29.83 17.59
N GLU A 115 1.65 30.61 16.66
CA GLU A 115 1.23 32.01 16.47
C GLU A 115 -0.10 32.23 15.71
N ASP A 116 -0.80 31.16 15.28
CA ASP A 116 -2.14 31.29 14.69
C ASP A 116 -3.28 30.99 15.70
N ARG A 117 -3.17 31.52 16.91
CA ARG A 117 -4.32 31.64 17.82
C ARG A 117 -4.45 33.06 18.36
N GLY A 118 -5.17 33.89 17.60
CA GLY A 118 -5.88 35.04 18.16
C GLY A 118 -5.73 36.32 17.35
N GLN A 119 -6.50 36.42 16.26
CA GLN A 119 -7.14 37.68 15.89
C GLN A 119 -8.64 37.47 15.80
#